data_AF-A0AA38HER8-F1
#
_entry.id   AF-A0AA38HER8-F1
#
_cell.length_a   1.000
_cell.length_b   1.000
_cell.length_c   1.000
_cell.angle_alpha   90.00
_cell.angle_beta   90.00
_cell.angle_gamma   90.00
#
_symmetry.space_group_name_H-M   'P 1'
#
loop_
_entity.id
_entity.type
_entity.pdbx_description
1 polymer ?
#
loop_
_entity_poly.entity_id
_entity_poly.type
_entity_poly.pdbx_seq_one_letter_code
_entity_poly.pdbx_strand_id
1 'polypeptide(L)'
;NIFDTAYARDKRALMAAINNVRSTGAAVDIDLPTIVVVGSQSSGKTSILEAISGVNLPRAVGTTTRTPTEVRSRQDVDVPWNAVVKIRHEGDSSFHNSLGPRPRSVSARIHDPNLVQIAVRRAQLAILNPSILLYRFLEYDIPAEPETNPLGSTRKLAFSNDVIVLEITGPQVTDLTLVDLPGLIQNVGEGEDKNNIQLVEDMVKSYISKDCLILLVITMKVDDIHNQKAVLLAREADPEGRRTAGVLSKADSLRDKSERDQWLKVVKGQREHLHYGYYVTRQPDADALAEGISFAKARADEEAFFATQSPWSSLDIQYQKRLGTKNLAEFLSDQLSKLISRRLPDVEDKIAHRRRQLQTELKSLGSEPSNNPLTTIDSLVTSFAAEIAKDVKGEAKHEAFLQALNAAAADYKTAIKKTCPNF
;
A
#
# COMPACT_ATOMS: atom_id res chain seq x y z
N ASN A 1 -14.45 -17.67 26.60
CA ASN A 1 -14.50 -16.61 25.58
C ASN A 1 -13.31 -15.66 25.74
N ILE A 2 -12.17 -15.96 25.11
CA ILE A 2 -10.96 -15.11 25.13
C ILE A 2 -11.06 -13.97 24.08
N PHE A 3 -11.98 -14.11 23.13
CA PHE A 3 -12.25 -13.16 22.04
C PHE A 3 -13.07 -11.91 22.41
N ASP A 4 -13.46 -11.78 23.68
CA ASP A 4 -14.35 -10.70 24.18
C ASP A 4 -13.70 -9.90 25.32
N THR A 5 -12.37 -9.82 25.29
CA THR A 5 -11.61 -8.95 26.20
C THR A 5 -11.64 -7.52 25.69
N ALA A 6 -11.61 -6.53 26.60
CA ALA A 6 -11.55 -5.10 26.24
C ALA A 6 -10.43 -4.82 25.21
N TYR A 7 -9.27 -5.47 25.38
CA TYR A 7 -8.14 -5.41 24.46
C TYR A 7 -8.49 -5.84 23.02
N ALA A 8 -9.24 -6.93 22.85
CA ALA A 8 -9.66 -7.38 21.52
C ALA A 8 -10.64 -6.41 20.86
N ARG A 9 -11.49 -5.77 21.67
CA ARG A 9 -12.46 -4.76 21.20
C ARG A 9 -11.76 -3.48 20.74
N ASP A 10 -10.80 -3.00 21.53
CA ASP A 10 -10.00 -1.81 21.21
C ASP A 10 -9.15 -2.04 19.95
N LYS A 11 -8.52 -3.21 19.84
CA LYS A 11 -7.78 -3.63 18.64
C LYS A 11 -8.66 -3.58 17.38
N ARG A 12 -9.87 -4.15 17.45
CA ARG A 12 -10.82 -4.11 16.33
C ARG A 12 -11.23 -2.69 15.96
N ALA A 13 -11.50 -1.84 16.95
CA ALA A 13 -11.87 -0.45 16.74
C ALA A 13 -10.74 0.34 16.06
N LEU A 14 -9.49 0.14 16.50
CA LEU A 14 -8.30 0.77 15.91
C LEU A 14 -8.08 0.35 14.46
N MET A 15 -8.18 -0.95 14.18
CA MET A 15 -8.07 -1.48 12.81
C MET A 15 -9.17 -0.93 11.90
N ALA A 16 -10.42 -0.89 12.39
CA ALA A 16 -11.54 -0.35 11.64
C ALA A 16 -11.36 1.16 11.35
N ALA A 17 -10.89 1.94 12.33
CA ALA A 17 -10.63 3.36 12.15
C ALA A 17 -9.58 3.60 11.06
N ILE A 18 -8.45 2.89 11.08
CA ILE A 18 -7.42 3.04 10.03
C ILE A 18 -7.91 2.57 8.66
N ASN A 19 -8.67 1.47 8.59
CA ASN A 19 -9.24 1.03 7.33
C ASN A 19 -10.24 2.05 6.76
N ASN A 20 -11.01 2.72 7.61
CA ASN A 20 -11.87 3.82 7.19
C ASN A 20 -11.04 4.99 6.65
N VAL A 21 -9.97 5.41 7.33
CA VAL A 21 -9.05 6.45 6.85
C VAL A 21 -8.41 6.06 5.51
N ARG A 22 -8.02 4.80 5.33
CA ARG A 22 -7.51 4.30 4.04
C ARG A 22 -8.56 4.38 2.92
N SER A 23 -9.82 4.10 3.23
CA SER A 23 -10.89 4.07 2.24
C SER A 23 -11.24 5.48 1.71
N THR A 24 -10.94 6.55 2.45
CA THR A 24 -11.15 7.93 1.99
C THR A 24 -10.12 8.40 0.96
N GLY A 25 -9.04 7.64 0.77
CA GLY A 25 -7.88 8.01 -0.05
C GLY A 25 -6.79 8.79 0.71
N ALA A 26 -6.95 9.00 2.02
CA ALA A 26 -5.98 9.72 2.84
C ALA A 26 -4.59 9.04 2.91
N ALA A 27 -4.50 7.77 2.51
CA ALA A 27 -3.25 7.01 2.43
C ALA A 27 -2.23 7.60 1.43
N VAL A 28 -2.64 8.52 0.54
CA VAL A 28 -1.73 9.22 -0.38
C VAL A 28 -0.98 10.35 0.30
N ASP A 29 -1.67 11.10 1.17
CA ASP A 29 -1.07 12.23 1.88
C ASP A 29 -0.42 11.79 3.20
N ILE A 30 -0.82 10.65 3.76
CA ILE A 30 -0.44 10.19 5.09
C ILE A 30 -0.05 8.72 5.05
N ASP A 31 1.18 8.43 5.49
CA ASP A 31 1.64 7.06 5.69
C ASP A 31 0.87 6.39 6.83
N LEU A 32 0.13 5.34 6.50
CA LEU A 32 -0.64 4.55 7.45
C LEU A 32 0.07 3.22 7.73
N PRO A 33 0.22 2.80 9.00
CA PRO A 33 0.92 1.57 9.36
C PRO A 33 0.45 0.31 8.61
N THR A 34 1.28 -0.24 7.73
CA THR A 34 1.00 -1.46 6.96
C THR A 34 2.02 -2.55 7.26
N ILE A 35 1.70 -3.77 6.85
CA ILE A 35 2.66 -4.86 6.74
C ILE A 35 2.98 -5.04 5.26
N VAL A 36 4.26 -4.92 4.90
CA VAL A 36 4.74 -5.06 3.52
C VAL A 36 5.46 -6.38 3.37
N VAL A 37 5.02 -7.21 2.43
CA VAL A 37 5.59 -8.54 2.18
C VAL A 37 6.66 -8.44 1.10
N VAL A 38 7.90 -8.78 1.46
CA VAL A 38 9.08 -8.65 0.59
C VAL A 38 9.76 -10.01 0.45
N GLY A 39 10.20 -10.35 -0.76
CA GLY A 39 10.83 -11.64 -1.04
C GLY A 39 11.13 -11.83 -2.52
N SER A 40 12.05 -12.74 -2.85
CA SER A 40 12.38 -13.09 -4.24
C SER A 40 11.19 -13.67 -4.99
N GLN A 41 11.24 -13.67 -6.32
CA GLN A 41 10.24 -14.38 -7.12
C GLN A 41 10.12 -15.84 -6.66
N SER A 42 8.89 -16.34 -6.57
CA SER A 42 8.59 -17.71 -6.12
C SER A 42 8.99 -18.04 -4.67
N SER A 43 9.25 -17.02 -3.83
CA SER A 43 9.60 -17.25 -2.43
C SER A 43 8.46 -17.75 -1.54
N GLY A 44 7.24 -17.84 -2.09
CA GLY A 44 6.04 -18.25 -1.36
C GLY A 44 5.25 -17.10 -0.72
N LYS A 45 5.55 -15.84 -1.06
CA LYS A 45 4.81 -14.65 -0.58
C LYS A 45 3.30 -14.81 -0.74
N THR A 46 2.84 -14.98 -1.98
CA THR A 46 1.42 -15.14 -2.31
C THR A 46 0.80 -16.30 -1.56
N SER A 47 1.51 -17.43 -1.42
CA SER A 47 1.02 -18.59 -0.66
C SER A 47 0.89 -18.34 0.85
N ILE A 48 1.76 -17.51 1.43
CA ILE A 48 1.61 -17.06 2.82
C ILE A 48 0.41 -16.11 2.94
N LEU A 49 0.24 -15.19 1.99
CA LEU A 49 -0.92 -14.31 1.97
C LEU A 49 -2.24 -15.08 1.86
N GLU A 50 -2.33 -16.06 0.96
CA GLU A 50 -3.51 -16.93 0.82
C GLU A 50 -3.78 -17.70 2.12
N ALA A 51 -2.73 -18.24 2.74
CA ALA A 51 -2.85 -18.98 4.00
C ALA A 51 -3.33 -18.10 5.18
N ILE A 52 -2.96 -16.82 5.19
CA ILE A 52 -3.40 -15.86 6.21
C ILE A 52 -4.80 -15.30 5.90
N SER A 53 -5.10 -15.03 4.63
CA SER A 53 -6.35 -14.39 4.19
C SER A 53 -7.50 -15.37 3.96
N GLY A 54 -7.21 -16.65 3.77
CA GLY A 54 -8.20 -17.69 3.52
C GLY A 54 -8.86 -17.62 2.14
N VAL A 55 -8.22 -16.95 1.17
CA VAL A 55 -8.69 -16.83 -0.22
C VAL A 55 -7.58 -17.20 -1.18
N ASN A 56 -7.95 -17.73 -2.34
CA ASN A 56 -7.00 -18.01 -3.41
C ASN A 56 -6.70 -16.73 -4.18
N LEU A 57 -5.41 -16.47 -4.39
CA LEU A 57 -4.93 -15.38 -5.24
C LEU A 57 -4.47 -15.97 -6.58
N PRO A 58 -4.39 -15.15 -7.65
CA PRO A 58 -3.93 -15.65 -8.94
C PRO A 58 -2.57 -16.33 -8.78
N ARG A 59 -2.37 -17.46 -9.48
CA ARG A 59 -1.11 -18.20 -9.56
C ARG A 59 -0.81 -18.46 -11.03
N ALA A 60 0.39 -18.14 -11.50
CA ALA A 60 0.80 -18.38 -12.88
C ALA A 60 2.26 -18.84 -12.95
N VAL A 61 2.60 -19.58 -14.02
CA VAL A 61 3.99 -19.87 -14.38
C VAL A 61 4.65 -18.55 -14.77
N GLY A 62 5.60 -18.07 -13.95
CA GLY A 62 6.26 -16.76 -14.10
C GLY A 62 5.89 -15.75 -13.00
N THR A 63 6.13 -14.45 -13.24
CA THR A 63 5.82 -13.40 -12.25
C THR A 63 4.31 -13.22 -12.14
N THR A 64 3.76 -13.84 -11.09
CA THR A 64 2.32 -13.89 -10.79
C THR A 64 1.81 -12.52 -10.33
N THR A 65 2.49 -11.88 -9.38
CA THR A 65 2.16 -10.54 -8.88
C THR A 65 2.89 -9.49 -9.73
N ARG A 66 2.18 -8.80 -10.62
CA ARG A 66 2.72 -7.72 -11.47
C ARG A 66 2.28 -6.31 -11.02
N THR A 67 1.38 -6.26 -10.04
CA THR A 67 0.81 -5.06 -9.46
C THR A 67 0.75 -5.25 -7.95
N PRO A 68 1.07 -4.23 -7.12
CA PRO A 68 0.87 -4.32 -5.68
C PRO A 68 -0.55 -4.78 -5.34
N THR A 69 -0.67 -5.70 -4.38
CA THR A 69 -1.97 -6.23 -3.92
C THR A 69 -2.10 -6.01 -2.42
N GLU A 70 -2.99 -5.10 -2.04
CA GLU A 70 -3.32 -4.79 -0.65
C GLU A 70 -4.51 -5.65 -0.20
N VAL A 71 -4.26 -6.63 0.68
CA VAL A 71 -5.28 -7.48 1.28
C VAL A 71 -5.67 -6.92 2.65
N ARG A 72 -6.91 -6.46 2.77
CA ARG A 72 -7.51 -5.92 4.00
C ARG A 72 -8.55 -6.90 4.51
N SER A 73 -8.25 -7.53 5.63
CA SER A 73 -9.13 -8.49 6.28
C SER A 73 -9.71 -7.89 7.55
N ARG A 74 -11.04 -8.00 7.71
CA ARG A 74 -11.77 -7.57 8.90
C ARG A 74 -12.59 -8.71 9.47
N GLN A 75 -12.43 -8.98 10.76
CA GLN A 75 -13.29 -9.88 11.49
C GLN A 75 -14.62 -9.19 11.80
N ASP A 76 -15.72 -9.83 11.42
CA ASP A 76 -17.06 -9.36 11.74
C ASP A 76 -17.97 -10.57 11.98
N VAL A 77 -18.44 -10.72 13.21
CA VAL A 77 -19.20 -11.90 13.65
C VAL A 77 -20.63 -11.85 13.11
N ASP A 78 -21.16 -10.65 12.87
CA ASP A 78 -22.55 -10.43 12.48
C ASP A 78 -22.74 -10.43 10.95
N VAL A 79 -21.64 -10.34 10.19
CA VAL A 79 -21.66 -10.22 8.73
C VAL A 79 -21.17 -11.52 8.10
N PRO A 80 -21.94 -12.15 7.18
CA PRO A 80 -21.47 -13.32 6.47
C PRO A 80 -20.24 -12.99 5.63
N TRP A 81 -19.43 -14.00 5.36
CA TRP A 81 -18.21 -13.82 4.58
C TRP A 81 -18.52 -13.13 3.24
N ASN A 82 -17.76 -12.08 2.93
CA ASN A 82 -17.82 -11.38 1.66
C ASN A 82 -16.49 -10.74 1.31
N ALA A 83 -16.24 -10.57 0.01
CA ALA A 83 -15.06 -9.88 -0.50
C ALA A 83 -15.43 -8.85 -1.58
N VAL A 84 -14.64 -7.78 -1.67
CA VAL A 84 -14.75 -6.74 -2.70
C VAL A 84 -13.36 -6.43 -3.25
N VAL A 85 -13.22 -6.45 -4.57
CA VAL A 85 -11.99 -6.06 -5.28
C VAL A 85 -12.14 -4.62 -5.75
N LYS A 86 -11.15 -3.79 -5.42
CA LYS A 86 -11.06 -2.39 -5.84
C LYS A 86 -9.71 -2.12 -6.53
N ILE A 87 -9.66 -1.08 -7.35
CA ILE A 87 -8.41 -0.57 -7.93
C ILE A 87 -8.16 0.82 -7.39
N ARG A 88 -6.93 1.06 -6.92
CA ARG A 88 -6.42 2.39 -6.55
C ARG A 88 -5.30 2.75 -7.52
N HIS A 89 -5.45 3.87 -8.23
CA HIS A 89 -4.41 4.36 -9.13
C HIS A 89 -3.38 5.19 -8.35
N GLU A 90 -2.09 4.87 -8.52
CA GLU A 90 -0.96 5.55 -7.83
C GLU A 90 -0.15 6.43 -8.82
N GLY A 91 -0.70 6.72 -10.00
CA GLY A 91 -0.02 7.44 -11.08
C GLY A 91 -0.34 8.94 -11.18
N ASP A 92 0.67 9.67 -11.64
CA ASP A 92 0.70 11.11 -11.89
C ASP A 92 -0.33 11.55 -12.94
N SER A 93 -0.93 12.69 -12.64
CA SER A 93 -1.93 13.56 -13.28
C SER A 93 -2.09 13.64 -14.83
N SER A 94 -1.51 12.78 -15.67
CA SER A 94 -1.45 13.02 -17.12
C SER A 94 -2.46 12.26 -18.00
N PHE A 95 -3.10 11.17 -17.53
CA PHE A 95 -4.16 10.48 -18.31
C PHE A 95 -5.52 10.35 -17.63
N HIS A 96 -5.62 10.56 -16.32
CA HIS A 96 -6.89 10.52 -15.56
C HIS A 96 -7.06 11.79 -14.71
N ASN A 97 -7.24 12.92 -15.37
CA ASN A 97 -7.22 14.25 -14.79
C ASN A 97 -8.48 14.65 -13.99
N SER A 98 -9.11 13.72 -13.25
CA SER A 98 -10.32 14.04 -12.46
C SER A 98 -10.65 13.07 -11.33
N LEU A 99 -9.88 12.00 -11.14
CA LEU A 99 -10.28 10.89 -10.27
C LEU A 99 -9.20 10.70 -9.22
N GLY A 100 -9.34 11.39 -8.08
CA GLY A 100 -8.40 11.31 -6.97
C GLY A 100 -8.15 9.87 -6.48
N PRO A 101 -7.22 9.68 -5.52
CA PRO A 101 -6.61 8.39 -5.17
C PRO A 101 -7.52 7.41 -4.39
N ARG A 102 -8.84 7.51 -4.54
CA ARG A 102 -9.80 6.65 -3.85
C ARG A 102 -9.88 5.29 -4.54
N PRO A 103 -9.77 4.18 -3.78
CA PRO A 103 -10.02 2.85 -4.32
C PRO A 103 -11.44 2.77 -4.89
N ARG A 104 -11.58 2.32 -6.14
CA ARG A 104 -12.88 2.14 -6.80
C ARG A 104 -13.21 0.68 -6.91
N SER A 105 -14.41 0.31 -6.48
CA SER A 105 -14.92 -1.04 -6.60
C SER A 105 -15.00 -1.45 -8.07
N VAL A 106 -14.38 -2.58 -8.35
CA VAL A 106 -14.32 -3.19 -9.67
C VAL A 106 -15.18 -4.45 -9.68
N SER A 107 -15.29 -5.15 -8.54
CA SER A 107 -16.24 -6.25 -8.39
C SER A 107 -17.51 -5.84 -7.63
N ALA A 108 -18.60 -6.58 -7.88
CA ALA A 108 -19.69 -6.69 -6.91
C ALA A 108 -19.20 -7.41 -5.63
N ARG A 109 -20.05 -7.46 -4.59
CA ARG A 109 -19.77 -8.26 -3.38
C ARG A 109 -19.70 -9.74 -3.76
N ILE A 110 -18.55 -10.35 -3.51
CA ILE A 110 -18.28 -11.76 -3.77
C ILE A 110 -18.61 -12.53 -2.49
N HIS A 111 -19.45 -13.56 -2.58
CA HIS A 111 -19.83 -14.42 -1.46
C HIS A 111 -19.15 -15.80 -1.47
N ASP A 112 -18.53 -16.17 -2.60
CA ASP A 112 -17.73 -17.39 -2.73
C ASP A 112 -16.23 -17.05 -2.80
N PRO A 113 -15.41 -17.55 -1.84
CA PRO A 113 -13.95 -17.37 -1.86
C PRO A 113 -13.25 -17.80 -3.15
N ASN A 114 -13.80 -18.78 -3.87
CA ASN A 114 -13.17 -19.28 -5.11
C ASN A 114 -13.23 -18.26 -6.26
N LEU A 115 -14.25 -17.39 -6.25
CA LEU A 115 -14.41 -16.35 -7.27
C LEU A 115 -13.47 -15.16 -7.06
N VAL A 116 -12.87 -15.03 -5.87
CA VAL A 116 -11.92 -13.95 -5.55
C VAL A 116 -10.70 -14.01 -6.47
N GLN A 117 -10.18 -15.21 -6.73
CA GLN A 117 -9.02 -15.41 -7.60
C GLN A 117 -9.27 -14.83 -9.00
N ILE A 118 -10.44 -15.12 -9.56
CA ILE A 118 -10.86 -14.66 -10.88
C ILE A 118 -11.03 -13.14 -10.88
N ALA A 119 -11.69 -12.58 -9.85
CA ALA A 119 -11.90 -11.14 -9.74
C ALA A 119 -10.59 -10.35 -9.61
N VAL A 120 -9.62 -10.84 -8.83
CA VAL A 120 -8.29 -10.24 -8.70
C VAL A 120 -7.54 -10.34 -10.04
N ARG A 121 -7.64 -11.48 -10.75
CA ARG A 121 -7.03 -11.65 -12.07
C ARG A 121 -7.63 -10.68 -13.10
N ARG A 122 -8.95 -10.46 -13.10
CA ARG A 122 -9.62 -9.44 -13.94
C ARG A 122 -9.11 -8.03 -13.64
N ALA A 123 -8.99 -7.67 -12.37
CA ALA A 123 -8.47 -6.37 -11.96
C ALA A 123 -7.01 -6.17 -12.40
N GLN A 124 -6.16 -7.18 -12.24
CA GLN A 124 -4.77 -7.14 -12.71
C GLN A 124 -4.70 -6.97 -14.23
N LEU A 125 -5.50 -7.71 -15.00
CA LEU A 125 -5.56 -7.56 -16.45
C LEU A 125 -5.99 -6.15 -16.88
N ALA A 126 -6.96 -5.55 -16.18
CA ALA A 126 -7.40 -4.19 -16.45
C ALA A 126 -6.30 -3.15 -16.22
N ILE A 127 -5.56 -3.27 -15.11
CA ILE A 127 -4.43 -2.37 -14.80
C ILE A 127 -3.32 -2.49 -15.85
N LEU A 128 -3.00 -3.72 -16.27
CA LEU A 128 -1.91 -3.97 -17.22
C LEU A 128 -2.27 -3.62 -18.67
N ASN A 129 -3.54 -3.36 -18.97
CA ASN A 129 -4.03 -3.00 -20.30
C ASN A 129 -4.84 -1.69 -20.27
N PRO A 130 -4.18 -0.54 -20.04
CA PRO A 130 -4.85 0.75 -19.88
C PRO A 130 -5.57 1.24 -21.15
N SER A 131 -5.30 0.65 -22.32
CA SER A 131 -5.99 0.98 -23.58
C SER A 131 -7.41 0.42 -23.65
N ILE A 132 -7.80 -0.48 -22.74
CA ILE A 132 -9.12 -1.09 -22.69
C ILE A 132 -9.87 -0.60 -21.46
N LEU A 133 -11.16 -0.31 -21.63
CA LEU A 133 -12.02 0.16 -20.55
C LEU A 133 -12.29 -0.96 -19.53
N LEU A 134 -12.20 -0.61 -18.24
CA LEU A 134 -12.33 -1.52 -17.09
C LEU A 134 -13.53 -2.49 -17.16
N TYR A 135 -14.71 -2.00 -17.58
CA TYR A 135 -15.93 -2.81 -17.61
C TYR A 135 -15.81 -4.03 -18.53
N ARG A 136 -14.98 -3.96 -19.59
CA ARG A 136 -14.77 -5.09 -20.49
C ARG A 136 -14.05 -6.26 -19.83
N PHE A 137 -13.25 -6.00 -18.79
CA PHE A 137 -12.60 -7.05 -18.01
C PHE A 137 -13.52 -7.69 -16.98
N LEU A 138 -14.63 -7.05 -16.60
CA LEU A 138 -15.57 -7.58 -15.61
C LEU A 138 -16.34 -8.79 -16.10
N GLU A 139 -16.70 -8.76 -17.37
CA GLU A 139 -17.41 -9.84 -18.07
C GLU A 139 -16.45 -10.73 -18.86
N TYR A 140 -15.14 -10.44 -18.83
CA TYR A 140 -14.15 -11.20 -19.57
C TYR A 140 -14.03 -12.61 -19.00
N ASP A 141 -14.31 -13.58 -19.86
CA ASP A 141 -14.04 -14.98 -19.54
C ASP A 141 -12.55 -15.21 -19.67
N ILE A 142 -11.89 -15.57 -18.56
CA ILE A 142 -10.43 -15.64 -18.55
C ILE A 142 -10.04 -17.01 -19.10
N PRO A 143 -9.35 -17.08 -20.26
CA PRO A 143 -8.89 -18.35 -20.78
C PRO A 143 -7.88 -19.01 -19.82
N ALA A 144 -7.86 -20.35 -19.83
CA ALA A 144 -6.97 -21.15 -18.99
C ALA A 144 -5.48 -20.85 -19.27
N GLU A 145 -5.15 -20.53 -20.52
CA GLU A 145 -3.80 -20.12 -20.93
C GLU A 145 -3.68 -18.59 -21.01
N PRO A 146 -2.51 -18.01 -20.65
CA PRO A 146 -2.29 -16.58 -20.72
C PRO A 146 -2.28 -16.12 -22.19
N GLU A 147 -3.37 -15.49 -22.64
CA GLU A 147 -3.38 -14.84 -23.94
C GLU A 147 -2.28 -13.77 -24.03
N THR A 148 -1.58 -13.76 -25.16
CA THR A 148 -0.56 -12.76 -25.47
C THR A 148 -1.17 -11.37 -25.55
N ASN A 149 -2.43 -11.26 -26.00
CA ASN A 149 -3.14 -9.99 -26.16
C ASN A 149 -4.66 -10.08 -25.84
N PRO A 150 -5.06 -10.00 -24.56
CA PRO A 150 -6.48 -10.03 -24.21
C PRO A 150 -7.22 -8.84 -24.81
N LEU A 151 -8.37 -9.10 -25.43
CA LEU A 151 -9.28 -8.08 -25.98
C LEU A 151 -8.65 -7.10 -27.02
N GLY A 152 -7.54 -7.49 -27.66
CA GLY A 152 -6.89 -6.65 -28.68
C GLY A 152 -6.18 -5.41 -28.13
N SER A 153 -5.68 -5.48 -26.89
CA SER A 153 -4.91 -4.40 -26.25
C SER A 153 -3.77 -3.90 -27.13
N THR A 154 -3.76 -2.57 -27.35
CA THR A 154 -2.67 -1.87 -28.07
C THR A 154 -1.50 -1.48 -27.16
N ARG A 155 -1.67 -1.55 -25.83
CA ARG A 155 -0.67 -1.15 -24.84
C ARG A 155 -0.72 -2.10 -23.66
N LYS A 156 0.32 -2.92 -23.53
CA LYS A 156 0.49 -3.88 -22.43
C LYS A 156 1.64 -3.45 -21.53
N LEU A 157 1.35 -3.28 -20.25
CA LEU A 157 2.36 -3.01 -19.23
C LEU A 157 2.88 -4.33 -18.65
N ALA A 158 4.18 -4.39 -18.37
CA ALA A 158 4.77 -5.53 -17.65
C ALA A 158 4.47 -5.45 -16.14
N PHE A 159 4.56 -4.24 -15.58
CA PHE A 159 4.27 -3.92 -14.19
C PHE A 159 3.54 -2.58 -14.09
N SER A 160 2.80 -2.36 -13.00
CA SER A 160 2.17 -1.07 -12.70
C SER A 160 2.24 -0.78 -11.20
N ASN A 161 2.32 0.52 -10.85
CA ASN A 161 2.25 1.01 -9.47
C ASN A 161 0.82 1.03 -8.93
N ASP A 162 -0.19 0.93 -9.81
CA ASP A 162 -1.59 0.86 -9.40
C ASP A 162 -1.83 -0.37 -8.52
N VAL A 163 -2.60 -0.17 -7.45
CA VAL A 163 -2.79 -1.13 -6.37
C VAL A 163 -4.14 -1.79 -6.50
N ILE A 164 -4.14 -3.12 -6.44
CA ILE A 164 -5.37 -3.91 -6.26
C ILE A 164 -5.66 -3.96 -4.76
N VAL A 165 -6.82 -3.48 -4.34
CA VAL A 165 -7.26 -3.51 -2.94
C VAL A 165 -8.34 -4.58 -2.80
N LEU A 166 -8.02 -5.66 -2.10
CA LEU A 166 -8.94 -6.74 -1.76
C LEU A 166 -9.43 -6.55 -0.32
N GLU A 167 -10.71 -6.24 -0.16
CA GLU A 167 -11.35 -6.14 1.15
C GLU A 167 -12.13 -7.42 1.44
N ILE A 168 -11.79 -8.11 2.53
CA ILE A 168 -12.41 -9.35 2.98
C ILE A 168 -13.04 -9.09 4.36
N THR A 169 -14.32 -9.40 4.51
CA THR A 169 -15.02 -9.32 5.81
C THR A 169 -15.65 -10.67 6.12
N GLY A 170 -15.52 -11.15 7.35
CA GLY A 170 -16.24 -12.35 7.78
C GLY A 170 -15.93 -12.79 9.21
N PRO A 171 -16.64 -13.80 9.73
CA PRO A 171 -16.60 -14.16 11.15
C PRO A 171 -15.29 -14.86 11.56
N GLN A 172 -14.67 -15.58 10.63
CA GLN A 172 -13.47 -16.40 10.88
C GLN A 172 -12.18 -15.80 10.28
N VAL A 173 -12.22 -14.52 9.87
CA VAL A 173 -11.08 -13.85 9.25
C VAL A 173 -10.29 -13.10 10.33
N THR A 174 -8.96 -13.07 10.23
CA THR A 174 -8.10 -12.30 11.14
C THR A 174 -8.02 -10.83 10.71
N ASP A 175 -8.15 -9.91 11.67
CA ASP A 175 -7.95 -8.46 11.42
C ASP A 175 -6.50 -8.17 11.04
N LEU A 176 -6.27 -7.86 9.76
CA LEU A 176 -4.93 -7.65 9.22
C LEU A 176 -4.96 -6.81 7.94
N THR A 177 -3.89 -6.07 7.67
CA THR A 177 -3.64 -5.48 6.35
C THR A 177 -2.24 -5.84 5.87
N LEU A 178 -2.18 -6.57 4.76
CA LEU A 178 -0.95 -7.01 4.11
C LEU A 178 -0.85 -6.38 2.72
N VAL A 179 0.34 -5.96 2.33
CA VAL A 179 0.65 -5.53 0.98
C VAL A 179 1.58 -6.56 0.36
N ASP A 180 1.11 -7.29 -0.65
CA ASP A 180 1.96 -8.10 -1.53
C ASP A 180 2.59 -7.21 -2.59
N LEU A 181 3.89 -7.34 -2.75
CA LEU A 181 4.63 -6.66 -3.79
C LEU A 181 5.13 -7.67 -4.83
N PRO A 182 5.29 -7.24 -6.10
CA PRO A 182 5.96 -8.05 -7.09
C PRO A 182 7.27 -8.63 -6.56
N GLY A 183 7.49 -9.93 -6.82
CA GLY A 183 8.73 -10.58 -6.40
C GLY A 183 9.93 -10.00 -7.11
N LEU A 184 11.03 -9.81 -6.39
CA LEU A 184 12.27 -9.31 -6.98
C LEU A 184 12.75 -10.29 -8.06
N ILE A 185 12.85 -9.78 -9.29
CA ILE A 185 13.37 -10.48 -10.47
C ILE A 185 14.86 -10.19 -10.62
N GLN A 186 15.66 -11.22 -10.91
CA GLN A 186 17.11 -11.06 -11.14
C GLN A 186 17.44 -10.97 -12.63
N ASN A 187 16.66 -11.65 -13.47
CA ASN A 187 16.82 -11.70 -14.92
C ASN A 187 15.45 -11.46 -15.57
N VAL A 188 15.45 -10.84 -16.74
CA VAL A 188 14.28 -10.67 -17.61
C VAL A 188 14.27 -11.75 -18.69
N GLY A 189 13.10 -12.17 -19.14
CA GLY A 189 12.98 -13.12 -20.25
C GLY A 189 13.48 -12.54 -21.58
N GLU A 190 13.72 -13.39 -22.58
CA GLU A 190 14.07 -12.92 -23.93
C GLU A 190 12.95 -12.01 -24.48
N GLY A 191 13.29 -10.75 -24.77
CA GLY A 191 12.36 -9.73 -25.28
C GLY A 191 11.70 -8.83 -24.23
N GLU A 192 11.97 -9.03 -22.93
CA GLU A 192 11.48 -8.15 -21.85
C GLU A 192 12.45 -6.99 -21.56
N ASP A 193 11.91 -5.82 -21.20
CA ASP A 193 12.72 -4.63 -20.89
C ASP A 193 13.47 -4.80 -19.55
N LYS A 194 14.79 -4.56 -19.58
CA LYS A 194 15.65 -4.58 -18.38
C LYS A 194 15.24 -3.53 -17.34
N ASN A 195 14.57 -2.46 -17.77
CA ASN A 195 14.03 -1.43 -16.86
C ASN A 195 12.98 -1.99 -15.89
N ASN A 196 12.36 -3.13 -16.19
CA ASN A 196 11.40 -3.78 -15.30
C ASN A 196 12.01 -4.19 -13.96
N ILE A 197 13.29 -4.61 -13.96
CA ILE A 197 14.00 -4.99 -12.72
C ILE A 197 14.07 -3.77 -11.79
N GLN A 198 14.50 -2.63 -12.33
CA GLN A 198 14.64 -1.39 -11.58
C GLN A 198 13.28 -0.85 -11.13
N LEU A 199 12.24 -0.93 -11.96
CA LEU A 199 10.88 -0.53 -11.60
C LEU A 199 10.36 -1.33 -10.39
N VAL A 200 10.55 -2.65 -10.37
CA VAL A 200 10.13 -3.50 -9.25
C VAL A 200 10.93 -3.17 -7.99
N GLU A 201 12.23 -2.90 -8.12
CA GLU A 201 13.07 -2.50 -6.98
C GLU A 201 12.67 -1.15 -6.40
N ASP A 202 12.44 -0.16 -7.24
CA ASP A 202 12.02 1.18 -6.83
C ASP A 202 10.62 1.14 -6.20
N MET A 203 9.73 0.30 -6.74
CA MET A 203 8.44 0.02 -6.14
C MET A 203 8.62 -0.57 -4.73
N VAL A 204 9.41 -1.62 -4.56
CA VAL A 204 9.67 -2.21 -3.23
C VAL A 204 10.27 -1.19 -2.27
N LYS A 205 11.28 -0.42 -2.72
CA LYS A 205 11.92 0.65 -1.95
C LYS A 205 10.92 1.71 -1.49
N SER A 206 9.98 2.11 -2.35
CA SER A 206 8.96 3.12 -2.02
C SER A 206 7.99 2.68 -0.91
N TYR A 207 7.77 1.36 -0.75
CA TYR A 207 6.92 0.82 0.31
C TYR A 207 7.71 0.59 1.60
N ILE A 208 8.92 0.04 1.53
CA ILE A 208 9.73 -0.24 2.73
C ILE A 208 10.36 1.02 3.34
N SER A 209 10.53 2.10 2.57
CA SER A 209 11.01 3.39 3.08
C SER A 209 9.99 4.06 4.01
N LYS A 210 8.70 3.76 3.82
CA LYS A 210 7.61 4.19 4.70
C LYS A 210 7.68 3.44 6.03
N ASP A 211 7.05 4.03 7.05
CA ASP A 211 6.96 3.43 8.38
C ASP A 211 5.97 2.25 8.40
N CYS A 212 6.49 1.09 7.99
CA CYS A 212 5.77 -0.17 7.88
C CYS A 212 6.52 -1.30 8.59
N LEU A 213 5.79 -2.38 8.90
CA LEU A 213 6.36 -3.65 9.32
C LEU A 213 6.77 -4.44 8.07
N ILE A 214 8.04 -4.82 7.97
CA ILE A 214 8.58 -5.58 6.85
C ILE A 214 8.44 -7.08 7.15
N LEU A 215 7.72 -7.81 6.31
CA LEU A 215 7.64 -9.26 6.34
C LEU A 215 8.55 -9.86 5.28
N LEU A 216 9.74 -10.28 5.71
CA LEU A 216 10.78 -10.79 4.82
C LEU A 216 10.60 -12.31 4.60
N VAL A 217 10.09 -12.68 3.43
CA VAL A 217 9.80 -14.07 3.05
C VAL A 217 10.98 -14.68 2.29
N ILE A 218 11.55 -15.72 2.89
CA ILE A 218 12.74 -16.43 2.44
C ILE A 218 12.37 -17.90 2.25
N THR A 219 12.69 -18.46 1.09
CA THR A 219 12.51 -19.90 0.87
C THR A 219 13.68 -20.67 1.45
N MET A 220 13.36 -21.75 2.17
CA MET A 220 14.33 -22.71 2.69
C MET A 220 14.82 -23.61 1.54
N LYS A 221 15.83 -23.13 0.80
CA LYS A 221 16.55 -23.89 -0.24
C LYS A 221 18.04 -23.96 0.07
N VAL A 222 18.77 -24.71 -0.74
CA VAL A 222 20.23 -24.93 -0.64
C VAL A 222 21.04 -23.62 -0.74
N ASP A 223 20.45 -22.55 -1.30
CA ASP A 223 21.12 -21.26 -1.47
C ASP A 223 21.21 -20.45 -0.17
N ASP A 224 22.37 -19.81 0.03
CA ASP A 224 22.65 -18.98 1.20
C ASP A 224 21.66 -17.81 1.34
N ILE A 225 21.28 -17.50 2.58
CA ILE A 225 20.32 -16.43 2.91
C ILE A 225 20.77 -15.07 2.31
N HIS A 226 22.09 -14.89 2.19
CA HIS A 226 22.72 -13.68 1.67
C HIS A 226 22.59 -13.49 0.15
N ASN A 227 22.29 -14.55 -0.61
CA ASN A 227 22.14 -14.44 -2.07
C ASN A 227 20.79 -13.86 -2.50
N GLN A 228 19.91 -13.53 -1.54
CA GLN A 228 18.59 -13.00 -1.82
C GLN A 228 18.59 -11.47 -1.73
N LYS A 229 18.34 -10.82 -2.88
CA LYS A 229 18.22 -9.35 -2.98
C LYS A 229 17.18 -8.74 -2.02
N ALA A 230 16.17 -9.53 -1.63
CA ALA A 230 15.17 -9.13 -0.64
C ALA A 230 15.77 -8.84 0.73
N VAL A 231 16.76 -9.62 1.17
CA VAL A 231 17.43 -9.45 2.46
C VAL A 231 18.26 -8.16 2.45
N LEU A 232 18.95 -7.88 1.33
CA LEU A 232 19.71 -6.65 1.15
C LEU A 232 18.81 -5.41 1.25
N LEU A 233 17.71 -5.37 0.49
CA LEU A 233 16.78 -4.24 0.53
C LEU A 233 16.14 -4.05 1.91
N ALA A 234 15.78 -5.14 2.59
CA ALA A 234 15.25 -5.06 3.95
C ALA A 234 16.29 -4.49 4.94
N ARG A 235 17.56 -4.90 4.82
CA ARG A 235 18.66 -4.41 5.66
C ARG A 235 19.03 -2.96 5.37
N GLU A 236 18.96 -2.52 4.12
CA GLU A 236 19.14 -1.11 3.75
C GLU A 236 18.04 -0.23 4.37
N ALA A 237 16.79 -0.71 4.40
CA ALA A 237 15.66 0.01 4.97
C ALA A 237 15.51 -0.10 6.50
N ASP A 238 16.05 -1.16 7.10
CA ASP A 238 16.01 -1.43 8.55
C ASP A 238 17.33 -2.10 9.02
N PRO A 239 18.43 -1.33 9.14
CA PRO A 239 19.75 -1.88 9.50
C PRO A 239 19.80 -2.58 10.86
N GLU A 240 18.94 -2.17 11.79
CA GLU A 240 18.86 -2.73 13.14
C GLU A 240 17.83 -3.86 13.26
N GLY A 241 17.06 -4.14 12.20
CA GLY A 241 16.04 -5.20 12.19
C GLY A 241 14.90 -4.97 13.19
N ARG A 242 14.61 -3.72 13.58
CA ARG A 242 13.61 -3.37 14.62
C ARG A 242 12.17 -3.51 14.12
N ARG A 243 11.96 -3.40 12.80
CA ARG A 243 10.65 -3.47 12.14
C ARG A 243 10.55 -4.59 11.11
N THR A 244 11.48 -5.53 11.14
CA THR A 244 11.56 -6.65 10.19
C THR A 244 11.31 -7.99 10.88
N ALA A 245 10.36 -8.76 10.35
CA ALA A 245 10.08 -10.13 10.76
C ALA A 245 10.41 -11.10 9.62
N GLY A 246 11.21 -12.13 9.90
CA GLY A 246 11.58 -13.14 8.90
C GLY A 246 10.55 -14.25 8.83
N VAL A 247 10.22 -14.72 7.64
CA VAL A 247 9.39 -15.91 7.40
C VAL A 247 10.14 -16.87 6.50
N LEU A 248 10.40 -18.06 7.02
CA LEU A 248 10.99 -19.17 6.32
C LEU A 248 9.85 -20.03 5.75
N SER A 249 9.79 -20.12 4.42
CA SER A 249 8.78 -20.89 3.67
C SER A 249 9.35 -22.20 3.15
N LYS A 250 8.47 -23.15 2.83
CA LYS A 250 8.81 -24.48 2.28
C LYS A 250 9.71 -25.32 3.19
N ALA A 251 9.37 -25.41 4.48
CA ALA A 251 10.11 -26.21 5.46
C ALA A 251 10.17 -27.72 5.12
N ASP A 252 9.25 -28.20 4.30
CA ASP A 252 9.16 -29.55 3.73
C ASP A 252 10.26 -29.87 2.71
N SER A 253 10.83 -28.85 2.05
CA SER A 253 11.80 -29.03 0.98
C SER A 253 13.18 -29.48 1.48
N LEU A 254 13.44 -29.40 2.79
CA LEU A 254 14.71 -29.77 3.40
C LEU A 254 14.84 -31.29 3.54
N ARG A 255 15.78 -31.88 2.78
CA ARG A 255 16.03 -33.33 2.76
C ARG A 255 17.22 -33.72 3.62
N ASP A 256 18.25 -32.89 3.65
CA ASP A 256 19.52 -33.23 4.28
C ASP A 256 19.61 -32.71 5.72
N LYS A 257 20.30 -33.48 6.57
CA LYS A 257 20.48 -33.13 7.99
C LYS A 257 21.31 -31.85 8.17
N SER A 258 22.34 -31.66 7.34
CA SER A 258 23.20 -30.47 7.34
C SER A 258 22.42 -29.19 7.03
N GLU A 259 21.51 -29.24 6.06
CA GLU A 259 20.64 -28.11 5.69
C GLU A 259 19.71 -27.74 6.84
N ARG A 260 19.08 -28.74 7.47
CA ARG A 260 18.22 -28.53 8.63
C ARG A 260 18.99 -27.86 9.77
N ASP A 261 20.21 -28.31 10.05
CA ASP A 261 21.06 -27.71 11.09
C ASP A 261 21.46 -26.26 10.76
N GLN A 262 21.70 -25.93 9.48
CA GLN A 262 21.97 -24.55 9.05
C GLN A 262 20.76 -23.64 9.25
N TRP A 263 19.58 -24.07 8.83
CA TRP A 263 18.35 -23.29 8.99
C TRP A 263 17.91 -23.18 10.45
N LEU A 264 18.18 -24.18 11.28
CA LEU A 264 17.97 -24.10 12.73
C LEU A 264 18.80 -22.98 13.37
N LYS A 265 20.03 -22.73 12.91
CA LYS A 265 20.84 -21.59 13.38
C LYS A 265 20.21 -20.25 13.02
N VAL A 266 19.55 -20.16 11.86
CA VAL A 266 18.80 -18.96 11.44
C VAL A 266 17.57 -18.77 12.32
N VAL A 267 16.79 -19.83 12.56
CA VAL A 267 15.60 -19.77 13.44
C VAL A 267 15.97 -19.35 14.87
N LYS A 268 17.11 -19.82 15.37
CA LYS A 268 17.66 -19.44 16.68
C LYS A 268 18.30 -18.05 16.71
N GLY A 269 18.34 -17.32 15.59
CA GLY A 269 18.91 -15.98 15.50
C GLY A 269 20.44 -15.93 15.64
N GLN A 270 21.14 -17.05 15.40
CA GLN A 270 22.59 -17.15 15.56
C GLN A 270 23.39 -16.70 14.34
N ARG A 271 22.77 -16.70 13.14
CA ARG A 271 23.39 -16.21 11.90
C ARG A 271 22.96 -14.80 11.55
N GLU A 272 21.66 -14.56 11.54
CA GLU A 272 21.03 -13.29 11.21
C GLU A 272 20.09 -12.94 12.35
N HIS A 273 20.28 -11.76 12.96
CA HIS A 273 19.48 -11.33 14.09
C HIS A 273 18.40 -10.35 13.62
N LEU A 274 17.14 -10.72 13.82
CA LEU A 274 15.99 -9.84 13.65
C LEU A 274 15.31 -9.69 15.01
N HIS A 275 14.89 -8.47 15.36
CA HIS A 275 14.22 -8.21 16.64
C HIS A 275 12.96 -9.07 16.80
N TYR A 276 12.21 -9.24 15.71
CA TYR A 276 11.02 -10.09 15.68
C TYR A 276 11.30 -11.57 15.40
N GLY A 277 12.56 -11.95 15.15
CA GLY A 277 12.99 -13.31 14.86
C GLY A 277 12.42 -13.88 13.55
N TYR A 278 12.50 -15.20 13.42
CA TYR A 278 12.05 -15.95 12.25
C TYR A 278 10.86 -16.86 12.59
N TYR A 279 9.86 -16.85 11.71
CA TYR A 279 8.74 -17.78 11.71
C TYR A 279 8.94 -18.84 10.64
N VAL A 280 8.47 -20.05 10.86
CA VAL A 280 8.57 -21.15 9.90
C VAL A 280 7.18 -21.58 9.48
N THR A 281 6.94 -21.66 8.17
CA THR A 281 5.64 -22.00 7.60
C THR A 281 5.76 -23.12 6.59
N ARG A 282 4.69 -23.91 6.46
CA ARG A 282 4.53 -24.91 5.41
C ARG A 282 3.34 -24.54 4.55
N GLN A 283 3.56 -24.59 3.24
CA GLN A 283 2.53 -24.39 2.24
C GLN A 283 2.09 -25.74 1.67
N PRO A 284 0.83 -25.88 1.20
CA PRO A 284 0.43 -27.06 0.45
C PRO A 284 1.27 -27.25 -0.82
N ASP A 285 1.55 -28.51 -1.13
CA ASP A 285 2.28 -28.89 -2.34
C ASP A 285 1.43 -28.68 -3.60
N ALA A 286 2.07 -28.64 -4.77
CA ALA A 286 1.40 -28.36 -6.04
C ALA A 286 0.26 -29.36 -6.34
N ASP A 287 0.44 -30.63 -5.98
CA ASP A 287 -0.55 -31.69 -6.21
C ASP A 287 -1.77 -31.50 -5.30
N ALA A 288 -1.56 -31.23 -4.01
CA ALA A 288 -2.64 -30.95 -3.06
C ALA A 288 -3.46 -29.70 -3.45
N LEU A 289 -2.81 -28.72 -4.10
CA LEU A 289 -3.49 -27.55 -4.63
C LEU A 289 -4.30 -27.89 -5.88
N ALA A 290 -3.80 -28.76 -6.76
CA ALA A 290 -4.53 -29.23 -7.93
C ALA A 290 -5.77 -30.05 -7.53
N GLU A 291 -5.70 -30.76 -6.40
CA GLU A 291 -6.82 -31.49 -5.80
C GLU A 291 -7.82 -30.59 -5.05
N GLY A 292 -7.55 -29.29 -4.92
CA GLY A 292 -8.46 -28.34 -4.28
C GLY A 292 -8.53 -28.47 -2.75
N ILE A 293 -7.39 -28.70 -2.09
CA ILE A 293 -7.32 -28.78 -0.61
C ILE A 293 -7.92 -27.53 0.06
N SER A 294 -8.74 -27.74 1.09
CA SER A 294 -9.32 -26.64 1.86
C SER A 294 -8.27 -25.97 2.76
N PHE A 295 -8.41 -24.66 3.00
CA PHE A 295 -7.51 -23.92 3.91
C PHE A 295 -7.46 -24.52 5.31
N ALA A 296 -8.61 -24.98 5.84
CA ALA A 296 -8.69 -25.60 7.15
C ALA A 296 -7.89 -26.91 7.21
N LYS A 297 -8.00 -27.76 6.17
CA LYS A 297 -7.24 -29.00 6.08
C LYS A 297 -5.74 -28.73 5.94
N ALA A 298 -5.36 -27.77 5.09
CA ALA A 298 -3.98 -27.34 4.93
C ALA A 298 -3.34 -26.84 6.25
N ARG A 299 -4.09 -26.13 7.10
CA ARG A 299 -3.59 -25.72 8.42
C ARG A 299 -3.45 -26.89 9.39
N ALA A 300 -4.39 -27.83 9.39
CA ALA A 300 -4.30 -29.04 10.21
C ALA A 300 -3.08 -29.91 9.82
N ASP A 301 -2.81 -30.05 8.52
CA ASP A 301 -1.66 -30.81 8.02
C ASP A 301 -0.33 -30.11 8.33
N GLU A 302 -0.31 -28.76 8.31
CA GLU A 302 0.83 -27.97 8.78
C GLU A 302 1.12 -28.20 10.27
N GLU A 303 0.08 -28.16 11.11
CA GLU A 303 0.21 -28.40 12.56
C GLU A 303 0.71 -29.82 12.86
N ALA A 304 0.16 -30.83 12.17
CA ALA A 304 0.61 -32.21 12.28
C ALA A 304 2.07 -32.38 11.86
N PHE A 305 2.51 -31.70 10.80
CA PHE A 305 3.90 -31.72 10.35
C PHE A 305 4.86 -31.17 11.40
N PHE A 306 4.56 -30.00 11.97
CA PHE A 306 5.44 -29.42 12.99
C PHE A 306 5.43 -30.20 14.30
N ALA A 307 4.35 -30.92 14.61
CA ALA A 307 4.26 -31.79 15.77
C ALA A 307 5.02 -33.12 15.60
N THR A 308 5.11 -33.65 14.37
CA THR A 308 5.66 -34.99 14.12
C THR A 308 7.08 -34.98 13.57
N GLN A 309 7.40 -34.04 12.67
CA GLN A 309 8.65 -34.04 11.92
C GLN A 309 9.80 -33.42 12.73
N SER A 310 10.88 -34.18 12.91
CA SER A 310 12.16 -33.66 13.42
C SER A 310 12.86 -32.82 12.34
N PRO A 311 13.49 -31.68 12.66
CA PRO A 311 13.83 -31.16 13.99
C PRO A 311 12.77 -30.24 14.64
N TRP A 312 11.68 -29.95 13.94
CA TRP A 312 10.69 -28.95 14.36
C TRP A 312 9.97 -29.33 15.64
N SER A 313 9.60 -30.61 15.78
CA SER A 313 8.95 -31.15 16.98
C SER A 313 9.85 -31.13 18.21
N SER A 314 11.16 -31.27 18.02
CA SER A 314 12.18 -31.29 19.09
C SER A 314 12.70 -29.91 19.50
N LEU A 315 12.19 -28.82 18.91
CA LEU A 315 12.58 -27.46 19.26
C LEU A 315 12.06 -27.06 20.65
N ASP A 316 12.80 -26.17 21.33
CA ASP A 316 12.33 -25.57 22.59
C ASP A 316 10.99 -24.87 22.40
N ILE A 317 10.19 -24.83 23.48
CA ILE A 317 8.84 -24.23 23.52
C ILE A 317 8.83 -22.79 22.98
N GLN A 318 9.91 -22.03 23.21
CA GLN A 318 10.05 -20.65 22.70
C GLN A 318 10.03 -20.56 21.17
N TYR A 319 10.58 -21.56 20.46
CA TYR A 319 10.63 -21.60 19.00
C TYR A 319 9.40 -22.29 18.41
N GLN A 320 8.77 -23.21 19.16
CA GLN A 320 7.51 -23.84 18.75
C GLN A 320 6.39 -22.81 18.52
N LYS A 321 6.35 -21.74 19.34
CA LYS A 321 5.42 -20.60 19.14
C LYS A 321 5.64 -19.83 17.83
N ARG A 322 6.74 -20.08 17.12
CA ARG A 322 7.09 -19.44 15.85
C ARG A 322 6.86 -20.35 14.64
N LEU A 323 6.35 -21.55 14.87
CA LEU A 323 6.01 -22.51 13.82
C LEU A 323 4.54 -22.35 13.43
N GLY A 324 4.26 -22.43 12.14
CA GLY A 324 2.90 -22.44 11.59
C GLY A 324 2.35 -21.05 11.24
N THR A 325 1.48 -21.05 10.23
CA THR A 325 0.87 -19.81 9.71
C THR A 325 -0.09 -19.17 10.72
N LYS A 326 -0.75 -19.97 11.57
CA LYS A 326 -1.65 -19.45 12.61
C LYS A 326 -0.91 -18.52 13.58
N ASN A 327 0.21 -18.99 14.11
CA ASN A 327 1.04 -18.22 15.04
C ASN A 327 1.61 -16.96 14.38
N LEU A 328 2.00 -17.06 13.10
CA LEU A 328 2.44 -15.91 12.31
C LEU A 328 1.32 -14.87 12.17
N ALA A 329 0.09 -15.28 11.81
CA ALA A 329 -1.04 -14.37 11.65
C ALA A 329 -1.42 -13.66 12.96
N GLU A 330 -1.41 -14.38 14.09
CA GLU A 330 -1.65 -13.82 15.42
C GLU A 330 -0.58 -12.78 15.79
N PHE A 331 0.70 -13.11 15.57
CA PHE A 331 1.82 -12.20 15.80
C PHE A 331 1.70 -10.92 14.94
N LEU A 332 1.46 -11.07 13.64
CA LEU A 332 1.36 -9.94 12.72
C LEU A 332 0.18 -9.03 13.10
N SER A 333 -0.95 -9.61 13.49
CA SER A 333 -2.13 -8.86 13.92
C SER A 333 -1.89 -8.10 15.24
N ASP A 334 -1.18 -8.70 16.21
CA ASP A 334 -0.76 -8.02 17.44
C ASP A 334 0.23 -6.88 17.18
N GLN A 335 1.28 -7.12 16.39
CA GLN A 335 2.28 -6.09 16.08
C GLN A 335 1.69 -4.93 15.28
N LEU A 336 0.82 -5.22 14.31
CA LEU A 336 0.12 -4.18 13.57
C LEU A 336 -0.74 -3.34 14.49
N SER A 337 -1.50 -3.95 15.42
CA SER A 337 -2.30 -3.21 16.40
C SER A 337 -1.45 -2.28 17.27
N LYS A 338 -0.28 -2.75 17.74
CA LYS A 338 0.66 -1.94 18.54
C LYS A 338 1.25 -0.79 17.73
N LEU A 339 1.63 -1.06 16.48
CA LEU A 339 2.16 -0.05 15.57
C LEU A 339 1.11 1.04 15.29
N ILE A 340 -0.13 0.64 15.05
CA ILE A 340 -1.27 1.53 14.86
C ILE A 340 -1.50 2.40 16.09
N SER A 341 -1.59 1.80 17.28
CA SER A 341 -1.83 2.54 18.52
C SER A 341 -0.72 3.57 18.81
N ARG A 342 0.54 3.23 18.49
CA ARG A 342 1.67 4.14 18.68
C ARG A 342 1.64 5.32 17.71
N ARG A 343 1.13 5.12 16.50
CA ARG A 343 1.20 6.10 15.39
C ARG A 343 -0.08 6.90 15.19
N LEU A 344 -1.19 6.48 15.79
CA LEU A 344 -2.46 7.18 15.66
C LEU A 344 -2.37 8.67 16.06
N PRO A 345 -1.68 9.07 17.15
CA PRO A 345 -1.53 10.49 17.49
C PRO A 345 -0.80 11.27 16.39
N ASP A 346 0.29 10.73 15.85
CA ASP A 346 1.05 11.37 14.76
C ASP A 346 0.20 11.51 13.49
N VAL A 347 -0.63 10.51 13.20
CA VAL A 347 -1.56 10.52 12.06
C VAL A 347 -2.62 11.59 12.26
N GLU A 348 -3.19 11.73 13.46
CA GLU A 348 -4.16 12.78 13.78
C GLU A 348 -3.56 14.17 13.62
N ASP A 349 -2.34 14.39 14.11
CA ASP A 349 -1.63 15.66 13.96
C ASP A 349 -1.34 15.99 12.49
N LYS A 350 -0.90 15.02 11.70
CA LYS A 350 -0.69 15.18 10.25
C LYS A 350 -1.99 15.53 9.53
N ILE A 351 -3.10 14.85 9.84
CA ILE A 351 -4.42 15.16 9.27
C ILE A 351 -4.84 16.59 9.65
N ALA A 352 -4.71 16.96 10.92
CA ALA A 352 -5.08 18.28 11.40
C ALA A 352 -4.25 19.39 10.75
N HIS A 353 -2.94 19.17 10.58
CA HIS A 353 -2.05 20.09 9.89
C HIS A 353 -2.42 20.23 8.41
N ARG A 354 -2.61 19.11 7.69
CA ARG A 354 -2.98 19.13 6.27
C ARG A 354 -4.33 19.81 6.06
N ARG A 355 -5.30 19.58 6.96
CA ARG A 355 -6.60 20.27 6.94
C ARG A 355 -6.44 21.78 7.08
N ARG A 356 -5.57 22.27 7.98
CA ARG A 356 -5.33 23.72 8.15
C ARG A 356 -4.68 24.33 6.91
N GLN A 357 -3.72 23.64 6.30
CA GLN A 357 -3.10 24.06 5.04
C GLN A 357 -4.14 24.19 3.94
N LEU A 358 -4.92 23.13 3.70
CA LEU A 358 -5.97 23.12 2.68
C LEU A 358 -7.05 24.17 2.93
N GLN A 359 -7.43 24.43 4.18
CA GLN A 359 -8.35 25.53 4.51
C GLN A 359 -7.77 26.91 4.22
N THR A 360 -6.45 27.08 4.35
CA THR A 360 -5.77 28.35 4.02
C THR A 360 -5.67 28.52 2.52
N GLU A 361 -5.29 27.46 1.80
CA GLU A 361 -5.28 27.43 0.33
C GLU A 361 -6.68 27.69 -0.24
N LEU A 362 -7.72 27.03 0.29
CA LEU A 362 -9.10 27.22 -0.12
C LEU A 362 -9.58 28.66 0.12
N LYS A 363 -9.20 29.27 1.25
CA LYS A 363 -9.49 30.69 1.50
C LYS A 363 -8.78 31.62 0.53
N SER A 364 -7.56 31.28 0.11
CA SER A 364 -6.80 32.09 -0.86
C SER A 364 -7.40 32.06 -2.27
N LEU A 365 -8.15 31.01 -2.62
CA LEU A 365 -8.87 30.91 -3.90
C LEU A 365 -10.11 31.81 -3.98
N GLY A 366 -10.54 32.40 -2.86
CA GLY A 366 -11.72 33.26 -2.79
C GLY A 366 -13.03 32.51 -2.57
N SER A 367 -14.14 33.24 -2.68
CA SER A 367 -15.48 32.67 -2.57
C SER A 367 -15.86 31.91 -3.84
N GLU A 368 -16.69 30.88 -3.69
CA GLU A 368 -17.24 30.15 -4.83
C GLU A 368 -17.94 31.14 -5.79
N PRO A 369 -17.62 31.11 -7.10
CA PRO A 369 -18.26 32.00 -8.06
C PRO A 369 -19.76 31.69 -8.09
N SER A 370 -20.58 32.75 -8.04
CA SER A 370 -22.03 32.55 -8.08
C SER A 370 -22.44 31.91 -9.42
N ASN A 371 -23.55 31.16 -9.41
CA ASN A 371 -24.13 30.55 -10.63
C ASN A 371 -24.47 31.57 -11.72
N ASN A 372 -24.43 32.88 -11.40
CA ASN A 372 -24.58 33.95 -12.38
C ASN A 372 -23.23 34.66 -12.62
N PRO A 373 -22.55 34.37 -13.74
CA PRO A 373 -21.23 34.95 -14.01
C PRO A 373 -21.26 36.47 -14.18
N LEU A 374 -22.38 37.03 -14.67
CA LEU A 374 -22.51 38.47 -14.90
C LEU A 374 -22.50 39.27 -13.58
N THR A 375 -23.24 38.82 -12.57
CA THR A 375 -23.25 39.47 -11.25
C THR A 375 -21.90 39.37 -10.56
N THR A 376 -21.18 38.27 -10.78
CA THR A 376 -19.84 38.07 -10.24
C THR A 376 -18.85 39.06 -10.86
N ILE A 377 -18.85 39.20 -12.19
CA ILE A 377 -17.99 40.16 -12.89
C ILE A 377 -18.33 41.59 -12.47
N ASP A 378 -19.61 41.95 -12.39
CA ASP A 378 -20.03 43.30 -11.99
C ASP A 378 -19.58 43.64 -10.56
N SER A 379 -19.66 42.68 -9.64
CA SER A 379 -19.16 42.84 -8.27
C SER A 379 -17.63 43.02 -8.21
N LEU A 380 -16.88 42.29 -9.04
CA LEU A 380 -15.42 42.39 -9.11
C LEU A 380 -14.99 43.75 -9.66
N VAL A 381 -15.62 44.20 -10.75
CA VAL A 381 -15.36 45.51 -11.36
C VAL A 381 -15.71 46.63 -10.39
N THR A 382 -16.84 46.54 -9.71
CA THR A 382 -17.26 47.53 -8.71
C THR A 382 -16.29 47.58 -7.52
N SER A 383 -15.85 46.42 -7.02
CA SER A 383 -14.87 46.35 -5.93
C SER A 383 -13.52 46.96 -6.33
N PHE A 384 -13.05 46.64 -7.54
CA PHE A 384 -11.81 47.20 -8.08
C PHE A 384 -11.87 48.73 -8.25
N ALA A 385 -12.97 49.22 -8.83
CA ALA A 385 -13.18 50.67 -8.98
C ALA A 385 -13.25 51.38 -7.62
N ALA A 386 -13.84 50.74 -6.61
CA ALA A 386 -13.89 51.28 -5.26
C ALA A 386 -12.51 51.31 -4.59
N GLU A 387 -11.66 50.30 -4.76
CA GLU A 387 -10.27 50.33 -4.27
C GLU A 387 -9.44 51.44 -4.93
N ILE A 388 -9.48 51.56 -6.26
CA ILE A 388 -8.78 52.65 -6.96
C ILE A 388 -9.27 54.01 -6.49
N ALA A 389 -10.59 54.18 -6.28
CA ALA A 389 -11.13 55.43 -5.77
C ALA A 389 -10.57 55.79 -4.39
N LYS A 390 -10.29 54.80 -3.52
CA LYS A 390 -9.66 55.01 -2.21
C LYS A 390 -8.19 55.43 -2.35
N ASP A 391 -7.44 54.81 -3.27
CA ASP A 391 -6.05 55.17 -3.58
C ASP A 391 -5.94 56.61 -4.11
N VAL A 392 -6.87 57.03 -4.98
CA VAL A 392 -6.89 58.40 -5.53
C VAL A 392 -7.29 59.43 -4.47
N LYS A 393 -8.20 59.09 -3.56
CA LYS A 393 -8.63 59.98 -2.46
C LYS A 393 -7.65 60.03 -1.29
N GLY A 394 -6.80 59.03 -1.13
CA GLY A 394 -5.87 58.92 -0.01
C GLY A 394 -6.54 58.60 1.31
N GLU A 395 -7.48 57.66 1.31
CA GLU A 395 -8.10 57.18 2.56
C GLU A 395 -7.09 56.40 3.43
N ALA A 396 -7.42 56.17 4.71
CA ALA A 396 -6.52 55.49 5.64
C ALA A 396 -6.05 54.12 5.08
N LYS A 397 -4.72 53.91 5.07
CA LYS A 397 -4.01 52.77 4.44
C LYS A 397 -3.85 52.80 2.91
N HIS A 398 -4.32 53.86 2.23
CA HIS A 398 -4.23 54.06 0.78
C HIS A 398 -3.45 55.35 0.39
N GLU A 399 -2.57 55.83 1.28
CA GLU A 399 -1.87 57.11 1.10
C GLU A 399 -0.63 57.02 0.20
N ALA A 400 -0.11 55.82 -0.04
CA ALA A 400 1.17 55.60 -0.69
C ALA A 400 1.25 56.23 -2.09
N PHE A 401 0.16 56.14 -2.86
CA PHE A 401 0.08 56.72 -4.20
C PHE A 401 0.14 58.26 -4.15
N LEU A 402 -0.65 58.91 -3.28
CA LEU A 402 -0.63 60.37 -3.13
C LEU A 402 0.69 60.87 -2.55
N GLN A 403 1.30 60.13 -1.61
CA GLN A 403 2.62 60.48 -1.08
C GLN A 403 3.69 60.45 -2.17
N ALA A 404 3.69 59.42 -3.03
CA ALA A 404 4.60 59.33 -4.17
C ALA A 404 4.35 60.46 -5.19
N LEU A 405 3.09 60.78 -5.49
CA LEU A 405 2.72 61.89 -6.37
C LEU A 405 3.19 63.24 -5.82
N ASN A 406 2.99 63.49 -4.52
CA ASN A 406 3.41 64.71 -3.85
C ASN A 406 4.94 64.86 -3.85
N ALA A 407 5.68 63.78 -3.65
CA ALA A 407 7.13 63.78 -3.75
C ALA A 407 7.59 64.15 -5.18
N ALA A 408 7.03 63.50 -6.20
CA ALA A 408 7.33 63.82 -7.59
C ALA A 408 6.98 65.27 -7.97
N ALA A 409 5.85 65.78 -7.46
CA ALA A 409 5.45 67.17 -7.66
C ALA A 409 6.41 68.16 -6.97
N ALA A 410 6.93 67.82 -5.79
CA ALA A 410 7.94 68.62 -5.08
C ALA A 410 9.27 68.65 -5.84
N ASP A 411 9.71 67.52 -6.38
CA ASP A 411 10.91 67.42 -7.22
C ASP A 411 10.74 68.26 -8.49
N TYR A 412 9.59 68.14 -9.16
CA TYR A 412 9.28 68.93 -10.35
C TYR A 412 9.26 70.44 -10.06
N LYS A 413 8.63 70.85 -8.96
CA LYS A 413 8.63 72.25 -8.51
C LYS A 413 10.04 72.77 -8.25
N THR A 414 10.90 71.93 -7.68
CA THR A 414 12.31 72.27 -7.42
C THR A 414 13.10 72.40 -8.73
N ALA A 415 12.85 71.51 -9.70
CA ALA A 415 13.45 71.59 -11.03
C ALA A 415 13.07 72.88 -11.77
N ILE A 416 11.78 73.28 -11.74
CA ILE A 416 11.34 74.56 -12.31
C ILE A 416 12.03 75.74 -11.64
N LYS A 417 12.09 75.78 -10.29
CA LYS A 417 12.74 76.88 -9.58
C LYS A 417 14.21 77.05 -9.94
N LYS A 418 14.92 75.96 -10.26
CA LYS A 418 16.31 76.00 -10.74
C LYS A 418 16.45 76.65 -12.12
N THR A 419 15.37 76.75 -12.90
CA THR A 419 15.37 77.40 -14.22
C THR A 419 15.08 78.91 -14.16
N CYS A 420 14.75 79.47 -12.99
CA CYS A 420 14.54 80.91 -12.87
C CYS A 420 15.85 81.68 -13.07
N PRO A 421 15.88 82.74 -13.91
CA PRO A 421 17.04 83.61 -14.06
C PRO A 421 17.30 84.37 -12.76
N ASN A 422 18.57 84.46 -12.35
CA ASN A 422 19.00 85.37 -11.28
C ASN A 422 19.01 86.80 -11.84
N PHE A 423 17.99 87.59 -11.48
CA PHE A 423 17.95 89.03 -11.74
C PHE A 423 18.57 89.81 -10.59
#